data_AF-A0A1I6HG16-F1
#
_entry.id   AF-A0A1I6HG16-F1
#
_cell.length_a   1.000
_cell.length_b   1.000
_cell.length_c   1.000
_cell.angle_alpha   90.00
_cell.angle_beta   90.00
_cell.angle_gamma   90.00
#
_symmetry.space_group_name_H-M   'P 1'
#
loop_
_entity.id
_entity.type
_entity.pdbx_description
1 polymer ?
#
loop_
_entity_poly.entity_id
_entity_poly.type
_entity_poly.pdbx_seq_one_letter_code
_entity_poly.pdbx_strand_id
1 'polypeptide(L)'
;MKVFVIHRHSDRAKATKFVKDAKKSLGISLDPILLNNSSAPNWKARAEEEIRTAELVLVFDTEACSKSENAEWEIEIAGKLSKPIVEFNRRETIEVAMEDLKLAYNFENEFDECFSVGQQQTEGNFELFKIMVETSEELIRRRQITNGFFITIIGGLLAGSGFALKEKLIADEATLLLLVPTVLGMLLCWSWRNLIDNYGKLNKAKFKVINKLEMELSSRVFSAEWIALGKGVRKEKYRSFTETEKNVPLLFMMLLFLVAIYISLDWLWPSILSLWTQIQGISHPP
;
A
#
# COMPACT_ATOMS: atom_id res chain seq x y z
N MET A 1 -1.86 -11.42 -2.35
CA MET A 1 -2.07 -12.43 -3.42
C MET A 1 -2.31 -13.76 -2.76
N LYS A 2 -3.54 -14.27 -2.86
CA LYS A 2 -3.87 -15.63 -2.44
C LYS A 2 -3.24 -16.63 -3.41
N VAL A 3 -2.40 -17.52 -2.89
CA VAL A 3 -1.71 -18.52 -3.71
C VAL A 3 -2.16 -19.90 -3.27
N PHE A 4 -2.81 -20.63 -4.16
CA PHE A 4 -3.11 -22.04 -3.92
C PHE A 4 -1.86 -22.86 -4.23
N VAL A 5 -1.34 -23.57 -3.23
CA VAL A 5 -0.10 -24.34 -3.38
C VAL A 5 -0.44 -25.81 -3.55
N ILE A 6 -0.23 -26.31 -4.77
CA ILE A 6 -0.32 -27.74 -5.07
C ILE A 6 1.01 -28.37 -4.64
N HIS A 7 0.93 -29.37 -3.76
CA HIS A 7 2.11 -30.04 -3.25
C HIS A 7 1.79 -31.49 -2.89
N ARG A 8 2.81 -32.34 -2.87
CA ARG A 8 2.68 -33.66 -2.26
C ARG A 8 2.60 -33.55 -0.73
N HIS A 9 1.85 -34.43 -0.08
CA HIS A 9 1.74 -34.45 1.39
C HIS A 9 3.12 -34.48 2.09
N SER A 10 4.08 -35.24 1.55
CA SER A 10 5.46 -35.33 2.03
C SER A 10 6.24 -34.01 1.98
N ASP A 11 5.89 -33.11 1.07
CA ASP A 11 6.65 -31.90 0.79
C ASP A 11 5.97 -30.62 1.28
N ARG A 12 4.85 -30.75 2.00
CA ARG A 12 4.09 -29.65 2.59
C ARG A 12 4.97 -28.66 3.37
N ALA A 13 5.85 -29.16 4.23
CA ALA A 13 6.73 -28.32 5.05
C ALA A 13 7.72 -27.53 4.18
N LYS A 14 8.22 -28.14 3.09
CA LYS A 14 9.13 -27.49 2.13
C LYS A 14 8.40 -26.45 1.29
N ALA A 15 7.20 -26.78 0.80
CA ALA A 15 6.35 -25.87 0.04
C ALA A 15 5.97 -24.63 0.87
N THR A 16 5.60 -24.84 2.14
CA THR A 16 5.29 -23.74 3.07
C THR A 16 6.51 -22.85 3.31
N LYS A 17 7.69 -23.46 3.49
CA LYS A 17 8.95 -22.72 3.65
C LYS A 17 9.28 -21.92 2.40
N PHE A 18 9.13 -22.51 1.22
CA PHE A 18 9.38 -21.84 -0.06
C PHE A 18 8.54 -20.57 -0.21
N VAL A 19 7.23 -20.62 0.05
CA VAL A 19 6.37 -19.41 -0.07
C VAL A 19 6.77 -18.34 0.94
N LYS A 20 7.16 -18.75 2.17
CA LYS A 20 7.64 -17.81 3.19
C LYS A 20 8.95 -17.14 2.78
N ASP A 21 9.86 -17.91 2.21
CA ASP A 21 11.16 -17.42 1.72
C ASP A 21 10.93 -16.49 0.51
N ALA A 22 10.04 -16.86 -0.43
CA ALA A 22 9.64 -16.02 -1.56
C ALA A 22 9.02 -14.68 -1.09
N LYS A 23 8.08 -14.73 -0.12
CA LYS A 23 7.47 -13.54 0.49
C LYS A 23 8.53 -12.57 1.02
N LYS A 24 9.54 -13.08 1.72
CA LYS A 24 10.60 -12.28 2.33
C LYS A 24 11.59 -11.74 1.30
N SER A 25 12.07 -12.60 0.39
CA SER A 25 13.10 -12.26 -0.59
C SER A 25 12.58 -11.30 -1.65
N LEU A 26 11.33 -11.46 -2.10
CA LEU A 26 10.72 -10.62 -3.13
C LEU A 26 10.04 -9.36 -2.56
N GLY A 27 9.78 -9.32 -1.25
CA GLY A 27 9.10 -8.20 -0.61
C GLY A 27 7.63 -8.02 -1.05
N ILE A 28 6.99 -9.10 -1.47
CA ILE A 28 5.60 -9.13 -1.97
C ILE A 28 4.67 -9.79 -0.94
N SER A 29 3.36 -9.52 -1.01
CA SER A 29 2.39 -10.10 -0.07
C SER A 29 1.79 -11.40 -0.60
N LEU A 30 2.29 -12.53 -0.10
CA LEU A 30 1.77 -13.88 -0.39
C LEU A 30 1.03 -14.44 0.80
N ASP A 31 -0.17 -14.97 0.53
CA ASP A 31 -1.03 -15.64 1.48
C ASP A 31 -1.30 -17.07 0.96
N PRO A 32 -0.49 -18.06 1.38
CA PRO A 32 -0.58 -19.41 0.85
C PRO A 32 -1.79 -20.16 1.40
N ILE A 33 -2.48 -20.86 0.51
CA ILE A 33 -3.57 -21.79 0.81
C ILE A 33 -3.04 -23.20 0.55
N LEU A 34 -2.99 -24.03 1.59
CA LEU A 34 -2.58 -25.43 1.50
C LEU A 34 -3.69 -26.31 2.07
N LEU A 35 -4.05 -27.38 1.35
CA LEU A 35 -5.05 -28.32 1.84
C LEU A 35 -4.44 -29.27 2.89
N ASN A 36 -5.15 -29.47 3.98
CA ASN A 36 -4.70 -30.30 5.10
C ASN A 36 -4.93 -31.80 4.86
N ASN A 37 -5.96 -32.16 4.11
CA ASN A 37 -6.39 -33.53 3.96
C ASN A 37 -7.13 -33.73 2.63
N SER A 38 -6.39 -34.16 1.60
CA SER A 38 -6.92 -34.50 0.27
C SER A 38 -7.59 -35.89 0.24
N SER A 39 -7.94 -36.46 1.40
CA SER A 39 -8.64 -37.75 1.53
C SER A 39 -10.03 -37.61 2.17
N ALA A 40 -10.45 -36.40 2.56
CA ALA A 40 -11.78 -36.17 3.14
C ALA A 40 -12.89 -36.31 2.06
N PRO A 41 -14.09 -36.84 2.34
CA PRO A 41 -15.10 -37.11 1.30
C PRO A 41 -15.44 -35.92 0.39
N ASN A 42 -15.36 -34.69 0.93
CA ASN A 42 -15.67 -33.44 0.22
C ASN A 42 -14.41 -32.65 -0.19
N TRP A 43 -13.24 -33.28 -0.23
CA TRP A 43 -11.97 -32.58 -0.48
C TRP A 43 -11.94 -31.90 -1.85
N LYS A 44 -12.50 -32.53 -2.89
CA LYS A 44 -12.55 -31.98 -4.26
C LYS A 44 -13.34 -30.68 -4.34
N ALA A 45 -14.55 -30.66 -3.77
CA ALA A 45 -15.39 -29.45 -3.76
C ALA A 45 -14.70 -28.30 -3.01
N ARG A 46 -14.02 -28.60 -1.89
CA ARG A 46 -13.24 -27.61 -1.16
C ARG A 46 -12.04 -27.12 -1.96
N ALA A 47 -11.30 -28.02 -2.59
CA ALA A 47 -10.14 -27.68 -3.40
C ALA A 47 -10.52 -26.78 -4.57
N GLU A 48 -11.61 -27.09 -5.27
CA GLU A 48 -12.11 -26.26 -6.37
C GLU A 48 -12.46 -24.84 -5.91
N GLU A 49 -13.13 -24.68 -4.78
CA GLU A 49 -13.47 -23.36 -4.24
C GLU A 49 -12.22 -22.56 -3.83
N GLU A 50 -11.26 -23.21 -3.18
CA GLU A 50 -10.00 -22.56 -2.81
C GLU A 50 -9.18 -22.16 -4.05
N ILE A 51 -9.12 -23.01 -5.09
CA ILE A 51 -8.49 -22.68 -6.39
C ILE A 51 -9.22 -21.51 -7.06
N ARG A 52 -10.56 -21.49 -7.01
CA ARG A 52 -11.38 -20.42 -7.57
C ARG A 52 -11.10 -19.07 -6.90
N THR A 53 -10.98 -19.06 -5.57
CA THR A 53 -10.69 -17.83 -4.81
C THR A 53 -9.21 -17.43 -4.85
N ALA A 54 -8.31 -18.33 -5.23
CA ALA A 54 -6.90 -18.04 -5.41
C ALA A 54 -6.66 -17.18 -6.65
N GLU A 55 -5.68 -16.27 -6.54
CA GLU A 55 -5.24 -15.42 -7.65
C GLU A 55 -4.20 -16.14 -8.52
N LEU A 56 -3.43 -17.05 -7.92
CA LEU A 56 -2.35 -17.81 -8.55
C LEU A 56 -2.35 -19.25 -8.02
N VAL A 57 -1.98 -20.20 -8.87
CA VAL A 57 -1.69 -21.58 -8.47
C VAL A 57 -0.18 -21.83 -8.56
N LEU A 58 0.43 -22.30 -7.48
CA LEU A 58 1.83 -22.69 -7.42
C LEU A 58 1.94 -24.21 -7.35
N VAL A 59 2.53 -24.83 -8.36
CA VAL A 59 2.82 -26.27 -8.36
C VAL A 59 4.21 -26.50 -7.79
N PHE A 60 4.28 -26.97 -6.55
CA PHE A 60 5.53 -27.26 -5.88
C PHE A 60 5.97 -28.69 -6.20
N ASP A 61 7.08 -28.81 -6.94
CA ASP A 61 7.68 -30.06 -7.40
C ASP A 61 6.81 -30.82 -8.41
N THR A 62 6.75 -30.32 -9.65
CA THR A 62 5.91 -30.88 -10.74
C THR A 62 6.15 -32.38 -10.93
N GLU A 63 7.41 -32.85 -10.88
CA GLU A 63 7.76 -34.28 -10.98
C GLU A 63 7.20 -35.14 -9.84
N ALA A 64 7.04 -34.58 -8.63
CA ALA A 64 6.45 -35.30 -7.51
C ALA A 64 4.91 -35.22 -7.54
N CYS A 65 4.35 -34.12 -8.02
CA CYS A 65 2.92 -33.91 -8.16
C CYS A 65 2.30 -34.80 -9.25
N SER A 66 2.99 -35.04 -10.37
CA SER A 66 2.53 -35.98 -11.42
C SER A 66 2.44 -37.45 -11.00
N LYS A 67 2.89 -37.78 -9.78
CA LYS A 67 2.78 -39.13 -9.21
C LYS A 67 1.58 -39.29 -8.29
N SER A 68 0.73 -38.28 -8.20
CA SER A 68 -0.39 -38.21 -7.27
C SER A 68 -1.66 -37.78 -8.00
N GLU A 69 -2.63 -38.69 -8.11
CA GLU A 69 -3.93 -38.43 -8.75
C GLU A 69 -4.62 -37.16 -8.20
N ASN A 70 -4.49 -36.91 -6.88
CA ASN A 70 -5.04 -35.71 -6.26
C ASN A 70 -4.41 -34.41 -6.78
N ALA A 71 -3.09 -34.39 -6.95
CA ALA A 71 -2.37 -33.19 -7.37
C ALA A 71 -2.54 -32.95 -8.87
N GLU A 72 -2.58 -34.01 -9.67
CA GLU A 72 -2.94 -33.92 -11.09
C GLU A 72 -4.35 -33.37 -11.29
N TRP A 73 -5.31 -33.84 -10.48
CA TRP A 73 -6.66 -33.31 -10.49
C TRP A 73 -6.71 -31.82 -10.12
N GLU A 74 -5.95 -31.38 -9.11
CA GLU A 74 -5.85 -29.96 -8.74
C GLU A 74 -5.25 -29.10 -9.88
N ILE A 75 -4.24 -29.61 -10.60
CA ILE A 75 -3.63 -28.94 -11.76
C ILE A 75 -4.63 -28.84 -12.92
N GLU A 76 -5.36 -29.93 -13.22
CA GLU A 76 -6.37 -29.95 -14.28
C GLU A 76 -7.48 -28.93 -14.01
N ILE A 77 -7.95 -28.84 -12.76
CA ILE A 77 -8.98 -27.88 -12.35
C ILE A 77 -8.46 -26.44 -12.44
N ALA A 78 -7.21 -26.19 -12.02
CA ALA A 78 -6.58 -24.88 -12.19
C ALA A 78 -6.54 -24.45 -13.67
N GLY A 79 -6.20 -25.38 -14.56
CA GLY A 79 -6.23 -25.16 -16.01
C GLY A 79 -7.63 -24.88 -16.54
N LYS A 80 -8.65 -25.65 -16.12
CA LYS A 80 -10.06 -25.42 -16.49
C LYS A 80 -10.60 -24.05 -16.03
N LEU A 81 -10.11 -23.55 -14.91
CA LEU A 81 -10.46 -22.23 -14.36
C LEU A 81 -9.59 -21.10 -14.94
N SER A 82 -8.71 -21.39 -15.91
CA SER A 82 -7.77 -20.44 -16.52
C SER A 82 -6.94 -19.67 -15.49
N LYS A 83 -6.55 -20.32 -14.39
CA LYS A 83 -5.72 -19.70 -13.37
C LYS A 83 -4.27 -19.63 -13.85
N PRO A 84 -3.53 -18.55 -13.56
CA PRO A 84 -2.11 -18.51 -13.83
C PRO A 84 -1.41 -19.56 -12.95
N ILE A 85 -0.63 -20.43 -13.59
CA ILE A 85 0.11 -21.52 -12.94
C ILE A 85 1.59 -21.18 -12.99
N VAL A 86 2.23 -21.18 -11.82
CA VAL A 86 3.69 -21.11 -11.68
C VAL A 86 4.18 -22.47 -11.22
N GLU A 87 5.13 -23.04 -11.95
CA GLU A 87 5.71 -24.32 -11.63
C GLU A 87 7.06 -24.15 -10.92
N PHE A 88 7.33 -25.04 -9.97
CA PHE A 88 8.63 -25.13 -9.34
C PHE A 88 9.13 -26.57 -9.45
N ASN A 89 10.22 -26.79 -10.15
CA ASN A 89 10.88 -28.09 -10.22
C ASN A 89 12.09 -28.14 -9.28
N ARG A 90 12.33 -29.28 -8.61
CA ARG A 90 13.54 -29.45 -7.76
C ARG A 90 14.86 -29.29 -8.51
N ARG A 91 14.85 -29.53 -9.82
CA ARG A 91 16.03 -29.41 -10.70
C ARG A 91 16.24 -27.99 -11.20
N GLU A 92 15.22 -27.14 -11.08
CA GLU A 92 15.22 -25.77 -11.55
C GLU A 92 15.68 -24.86 -10.43
N THR A 93 16.43 -23.81 -10.77
CA THR A 93 16.95 -22.88 -9.77
C THR A 93 15.78 -22.18 -9.09
N ILE A 94 15.78 -22.13 -7.76
CA ILE A 94 14.79 -21.40 -6.94
C ILE A 94 14.55 -19.97 -7.47
N GLU A 95 15.58 -19.36 -8.06
CA GLU A 95 15.55 -18.04 -8.69
C GLU A 95 14.52 -17.92 -9.83
N VAL A 96 14.37 -18.94 -10.67
CA VAL A 96 13.43 -18.93 -11.82
C VAL A 96 11.98 -18.88 -11.33
N ALA A 97 11.61 -19.79 -10.42
CA ALA A 97 10.26 -19.79 -9.86
C ALA A 97 9.96 -18.52 -9.03
N MET A 98 10.99 -17.92 -8.40
CA MET A 98 10.84 -16.63 -7.74
C MET A 98 10.61 -15.49 -8.74
N GLU A 99 11.26 -15.54 -9.90
CA GLU A 99 11.05 -14.58 -10.98
C GLU A 99 9.64 -14.69 -11.56
N ASP A 100 9.19 -15.90 -11.92
CA ASP A 100 7.83 -16.14 -12.45
C ASP A 100 6.75 -15.68 -11.47
N LEU A 101 6.93 -15.98 -10.18
CA LEU A 101 6.00 -15.55 -9.15
C LEU A 101 6.00 -14.02 -8.97
N LYS A 102 7.14 -13.36 -9.17
CA LYS A 102 7.24 -11.90 -9.17
C LYS A 102 6.58 -11.28 -10.41
N LEU A 103 6.76 -11.88 -11.59
CA LEU A 103 6.14 -11.45 -12.84
C LEU A 103 4.60 -11.55 -12.73
N ALA A 104 4.10 -12.68 -12.23
CA ALA A 104 2.67 -12.88 -11.99
C ALA A 104 2.11 -11.91 -10.96
N TYR A 105 2.80 -11.72 -9.83
CA TYR A 105 2.34 -10.80 -8.78
C TYR A 105 2.23 -9.34 -9.26
N ASN A 106 3.14 -8.90 -10.13
CA ASN A 106 3.20 -7.53 -10.61
C ASN A 106 2.50 -7.32 -11.96
N PHE A 107 1.86 -8.36 -12.51
CA PHE A 107 1.23 -8.35 -13.83
C PHE A 107 2.19 -7.84 -14.93
N GLU A 108 3.47 -8.23 -14.87
CA GLU A 108 4.49 -7.70 -15.77
C GLU A 108 4.23 -8.11 -17.23
N ASN A 109 3.74 -9.33 -17.47
CA ASN A 109 3.40 -9.79 -18.82
C ASN A 109 2.25 -8.98 -19.41
N GLU A 110 1.14 -8.80 -18.66
CA GLU A 110 0.01 -7.95 -19.09
C GLU A 110 0.44 -6.50 -19.30
N PHE A 111 1.33 -6.00 -18.45
CA PHE A 111 1.92 -4.66 -18.61
C PHE A 111 2.71 -4.55 -19.91
N ASP A 112 3.56 -5.53 -20.23
CA ASP A 112 4.37 -5.52 -21.45
C ASP A 112 3.53 -5.73 -22.72
N GLU A 113 2.47 -6.54 -22.65
CA GLU A 113 1.51 -6.73 -23.75
C GLU A 113 0.89 -5.41 -24.21
N CYS A 114 0.66 -4.47 -23.29
CA CYS A 114 0.11 -3.13 -23.58
C CYS A 114 0.96 -2.30 -24.56
N PHE A 115 2.25 -2.66 -24.74
CA PHE A 115 3.17 -1.97 -25.66
C PHE A 115 3.44 -2.76 -26.94
N SER A 116 3.07 -4.04 -27.00
CA SER A 116 3.35 -4.94 -28.14
C SER A 116 2.33 -4.87 -29.29
N VAL A 117 1.26 -4.08 -29.15
CA VAL A 117 0.18 -3.98 -30.14
C VAL A 117 0.56 -2.95 -31.23
N GLY A 118 1.23 -3.42 -32.28
CA GLY A 118 1.44 -2.67 -33.53
C GLY A 118 2.88 -2.21 -33.78
N GLN A 119 3.58 -2.89 -34.69
CA GLN A 119 4.98 -2.63 -35.06
C GLN A 119 5.25 -1.32 -35.83
N GLN A 120 4.37 -0.33 -35.86
CA GLN A 120 4.54 0.84 -36.74
C GLN A 120 4.16 2.18 -36.08
N GLN A 121 5.19 2.87 -35.55
CA GLN A 121 5.62 4.24 -35.88
C GLN A 121 6.35 4.90 -34.70
N THR A 122 7.65 5.13 -34.86
CA THR A 122 8.52 5.84 -33.89
C THR A 122 7.99 7.24 -33.55
N GLU A 123 7.32 7.92 -34.49
CA GLU A 123 6.68 9.22 -34.23
C GLU A 123 5.54 9.11 -33.22
N GLY A 124 4.67 8.09 -33.33
CA GLY A 124 3.56 7.87 -32.39
C GLY A 124 4.05 7.57 -30.97
N ASN A 125 5.16 6.83 -30.85
CA ASN A 125 5.72 6.50 -29.53
C ASN A 125 6.35 7.72 -28.84
N PHE A 126 6.93 8.65 -29.60
CA PHE A 126 7.38 9.93 -29.06
C PHE A 126 6.22 10.83 -28.63
N GLU A 127 5.12 10.86 -29.38
CA GLU A 127 3.90 11.59 -28.97
C GLU A 127 3.29 11.01 -27.68
N LEU A 128 3.16 9.68 -27.59
CA LEU A 128 2.70 9.01 -26.37
C LEU A 128 3.62 9.30 -25.18
N PHE A 129 4.94 9.28 -25.39
CA PHE A 129 5.92 9.68 -24.38
C PHE A 129 5.68 11.12 -23.91
N LYS A 130 5.52 12.07 -24.83
CA LYS A 130 5.24 13.47 -24.51
C LYS A 130 3.95 13.63 -23.71
N ILE A 131 2.87 12.98 -24.12
CA ILE A 131 1.58 12.97 -23.39
C ILE A 131 1.79 12.40 -21.97
N MET A 132 2.54 11.31 -21.84
CA MET A 132 2.79 10.70 -20.54
C MET A 132 3.60 11.61 -19.60
N VAL A 133 4.61 12.31 -20.12
CA VAL A 133 5.37 13.33 -19.37
C VAL A 133 4.46 14.48 -18.95
N GLU A 134 3.66 15.04 -19.86
CA GLU A 134 2.74 16.14 -19.57
C GLU A 134 1.72 15.75 -18.49
N THR A 135 1.14 14.55 -18.58
CA THR A 135 0.19 14.07 -17.55
C THR A 135 0.87 13.78 -16.20
N SER A 136 2.18 13.53 -16.17
CA SER A 136 2.96 13.41 -14.92
C SER A 136 3.23 14.79 -14.31
N GLU A 137 3.59 15.79 -15.10
CA GLU A 137 3.77 17.17 -14.64
C GLU A 137 2.46 17.77 -14.11
N GLU A 138 1.35 17.55 -14.83
CA GLU A 138 0.03 17.98 -14.39
C GLU A 138 -0.39 17.30 -13.07
N LEU A 139 0.01 16.05 -12.85
CA LEU A 139 -0.21 15.36 -11.58
C LEU A 139 0.55 16.03 -10.43
N ILE A 140 1.81 16.42 -10.67
CA ILE A 140 2.63 17.16 -9.71
C ILE A 140 2.00 18.52 -9.41
N ARG A 141 1.50 19.24 -10.43
CA ARG A 141 0.81 20.53 -10.26
C ARG A 141 -0.46 20.38 -9.41
N ARG A 142 -1.30 19.38 -9.70
CA ARG A 142 -2.51 19.07 -8.92
C ARG A 142 -2.18 18.76 -7.46
N ARG A 143 -1.09 18.04 -7.20
CA ARG A 143 -0.61 17.76 -5.84
C ARG A 143 -0.24 19.05 -5.09
N GLN A 144 0.46 19.98 -5.73
CA GLN A 144 0.80 21.27 -5.10
C GLN A 144 -0.44 22.12 -4.78
N ILE A 145 -1.40 22.19 -5.71
CA ILE A 145 -2.70 22.86 -5.48
C ILE A 145 -3.42 22.22 -4.28
N THR A 146 -3.44 20.89 -4.23
CA THR A 146 -4.11 20.15 -3.15
C THR A 146 -3.44 20.36 -1.80
N ASN A 147 -2.10 20.38 -1.76
CA ASN A 147 -1.35 20.73 -0.55
C ASN A 147 -1.72 22.13 -0.05
N GLY A 148 -1.77 23.12 -0.96
CA GLY A 148 -2.20 24.48 -0.62
C GLY A 148 -3.63 24.54 -0.08
N PHE A 149 -4.55 23.79 -0.69
CA PHE A 149 -5.94 23.67 -0.21
C PHE A 149 -6.00 23.17 1.24
N PHE A 150 -5.28 22.09 1.58
CA PHE A 150 -5.27 21.56 2.94
C PHE A 150 -4.66 22.54 3.96
N ILE A 151 -3.56 23.20 3.62
CA ILE A 151 -2.95 24.23 4.48
C ILE A 151 -3.96 25.36 4.74
N THR A 152 -4.67 25.79 3.69
CA THR A 152 -5.62 26.90 3.78
C THR A 152 -6.82 26.54 4.64
N ILE A 153 -7.43 25.36 4.43
CA ILE A 153 -8.62 24.97 5.19
C ILE A 153 -8.28 24.66 6.65
N ILE A 154 -7.18 23.96 6.94
CA ILE A 154 -6.74 23.67 8.31
C ILE A 154 -6.32 24.97 9.01
N GLY A 155 -5.56 25.83 8.32
CA GLY A 155 -5.19 27.15 8.83
C GLY A 155 -6.41 28.02 9.12
N GLY A 156 -7.41 28.01 8.24
CA GLY A 156 -8.68 28.70 8.42
C GLY A 156 -9.47 28.17 9.63
N LEU A 157 -9.52 26.86 9.84
CA LEU A 157 -10.14 26.26 11.03
C LEU A 157 -9.43 26.70 12.32
N LEU A 158 -8.10 26.68 12.34
CA LEU A 158 -7.30 27.12 13.49
C LEU A 158 -7.48 28.61 13.76
N ALA A 159 -7.40 29.45 12.73
CA ALA A 159 -7.58 30.89 12.85
C ALA A 159 -9.00 31.25 13.32
N GLY A 160 -10.02 30.61 12.73
CA GLY A 160 -11.42 30.81 13.13
C GLY A 160 -11.68 30.37 14.58
N SER A 161 -11.11 29.23 14.99
CA SER A 161 -11.20 28.76 16.37
C SER A 161 -10.49 29.70 17.35
N GLY A 162 -9.29 30.18 17.00
CA GLY A 162 -8.54 31.13 17.82
C GLY A 162 -9.23 32.51 17.92
N PHE A 163 -9.84 32.96 16.83
CA PHE A 163 -10.64 34.20 16.81
C PHE A 163 -11.88 34.07 17.70
N ALA A 164 -12.62 32.95 17.58
CA ALA A 164 -13.81 32.71 18.40
C ALA A 164 -13.50 32.67 19.90
N LEU A 165 -12.34 32.11 20.28
CA LEU A 165 -11.82 32.16 21.65
C LEU A 165 -11.48 33.59 22.09
N LYS A 166 -10.74 34.32 21.26
CA LYS A 166 -10.29 35.68 21.59
C LYS A 166 -11.45 36.64 21.82
N GLU A 167 -12.46 36.59 20.95
CA GLU A 167 -13.65 37.45 21.01
C GLU A 167 -14.72 36.93 21.99
N LYS A 168 -14.43 35.86 22.75
CA LYS A 168 -15.35 35.22 23.70
C LYS A 168 -16.72 34.88 23.08
N LEU A 169 -16.73 34.47 21.81
CA LEU A 169 -17.94 34.06 21.10
C LEU A 169 -18.47 32.71 21.61
N ILE A 170 -17.62 31.96 22.31
CA ILE A 170 -17.93 30.68 22.93
C ILE A 170 -17.95 30.91 24.44
N ALA A 171 -19.06 30.56 25.09
CA ALA A 171 -19.15 30.60 26.55
C ALA A 171 -18.16 29.60 27.16
N ASP A 172 -17.63 29.91 28.36
CA ASP A 172 -16.62 29.07 29.03
C ASP A 172 -17.10 27.61 29.21
N GLU A 173 -18.39 27.41 29.48
CA GLU A 173 -19.02 26.08 29.60
C GLU A 173 -19.10 25.31 28.27
N ALA A 174 -19.06 26.03 27.14
CA ALA A 174 -19.15 25.48 25.79
C ALA A 174 -17.77 25.29 25.13
N THR A 175 -16.66 25.42 25.87
CA THR A 175 -15.28 25.28 25.35
C THR A 175 -15.04 23.92 24.70
N LEU A 176 -15.75 22.86 25.13
CA LEU A 176 -15.74 21.54 24.47
C LEU A 176 -16.18 21.59 23.00
N LEU A 177 -16.97 22.58 22.57
CA LEU A 177 -17.40 22.73 21.18
C LEU A 177 -16.21 22.93 20.22
N LEU A 178 -15.07 23.43 20.72
CA LEU A 178 -13.82 23.57 19.96
C LEU A 178 -13.15 22.23 19.62
N LEU A 179 -13.56 21.13 20.25
CA LEU A 179 -13.15 19.79 19.81
C LEU A 179 -13.71 19.46 18.42
N VAL A 180 -14.86 20.01 18.02
CA VAL A 180 -15.46 19.76 16.71
C VAL A 180 -14.52 20.20 15.55
N PRO A 181 -14.10 21.48 15.44
CA PRO A 181 -13.16 21.88 14.41
C PRO A 181 -11.78 21.22 14.56
N THR A 182 -11.37 20.86 15.78
CA THR A 182 -10.10 20.16 16.02
C THR A 182 -10.11 18.73 15.47
N VAL A 183 -11.17 17.97 15.74
CA VAL A 183 -11.36 16.61 15.21
C VAL A 183 -11.51 16.67 13.69
N LEU A 184 -12.26 17.62 13.16
CA LEU A 184 -12.36 17.85 11.71
C LEU A 184 -10.98 18.11 11.09
N GLY A 185 -10.17 18.97 11.72
CA GLY A 185 -8.79 19.23 11.30
C GLY A 185 -7.91 17.96 11.29
N MET A 186 -8.05 17.09 12.29
CA MET A 186 -7.30 15.82 12.34
C MET A 186 -7.72 14.87 11.20
N LEU A 187 -9.03 14.77 10.92
CA LEU A 187 -9.54 13.99 9.79
C LEU A 187 -9.03 14.55 8.44
N LEU A 188 -8.96 15.87 8.30
CA LEU A 188 -8.39 16.52 7.13
C LEU A 188 -6.89 16.24 7.00
N CYS A 189 -6.11 16.24 8.09
CA CYS A 189 -4.69 15.85 8.07
C CYS A 189 -4.50 14.39 7.64
N TRP A 190 -5.36 13.49 8.11
CA TRP A 190 -5.32 12.08 7.71
C TRP A 190 -5.62 11.92 6.22
N SER A 191 -6.68 12.57 5.74
CA SER A 191 -7.06 12.60 4.31
C SER A 191 -5.93 13.17 3.45
N TRP A 192 -5.33 14.28 3.89
CA TRP A 192 -4.20 14.91 3.20
C TRP A 192 -3.01 13.96 3.05
N ARG A 193 -2.63 13.28 4.13
CA ARG A 193 -1.53 12.31 4.12
C ARG A 193 -1.78 11.14 3.16
N ASN A 194 -3.01 10.62 3.14
CA ASN A 194 -3.41 9.55 2.22
C ASN A 194 -3.35 10.02 0.76
N LEU A 195 -3.78 11.25 0.49
CA LEU A 195 -3.78 11.77 -0.86
C LEU A 195 -2.36 12.01 -1.40
N ILE A 196 -1.44 12.50 -0.56
CA ILE A 196 0.00 12.57 -0.90
C ILE A 196 0.55 11.18 -1.27
N ASP A 197 0.19 10.15 -0.50
CA ASP A 197 0.61 8.77 -0.77
C ASP A 197 0.10 8.26 -2.12
N ASN A 198 -1.17 8.51 -2.41
CA ASN A 198 -1.80 8.11 -3.67
C ASN A 198 -1.18 8.83 -4.88
N TYR A 199 -0.91 10.14 -4.77
CA TYR A 199 -0.17 10.86 -5.80
C TYR A 199 1.22 10.27 -6.03
N GLY A 200 1.94 9.91 -4.96
CA GLY A 200 3.25 9.25 -5.06
C GLY A 200 3.18 7.90 -5.77
N LYS A 201 2.21 7.05 -5.44
CA LYS A 201 2.00 5.74 -6.07
C LYS A 201 1.65 5.87 -7.56
N LEU A 202 0.71 6.74 -7.89
CA LEU A 202 0.32 6.98 -9.29
C LEU A 202 1.48 7.55 -10.10
N ASN A 203 2.24 8.48 -9.55
CA ASN A 203 3.41 9.02 -10.22
C ASN A 203 4.45 7.93 -10.50
N LYS A 204 4.73 7.06 -9.51
CA LYS A 204 5.62 5.91 -9.70
C LYS A 204 5.15 4.99 -10.85
N ALA A 205 3.85 4.72 -10.93
CA ALA A 205 3.28 3.92 -12.03
C ALA A 205 3.41 4.62 -13.39
N LYS A 206 3.14 5.94 -13.46
CA LYS A 206 3.36 6.74 -14.69
C LYS A 206 4.82 6.71 -15.14
N PHE A 207 5.77 6.86 -14.22
CA PHE A 207 7.19 6.76 -14.53
C PHE A 207 7.61 5.36 -15.02
N LYS A 208 6.95 4.29 -14.56
CA LYS A 208 7.16 2.94 -15.11
C LYS A 208 6.79 2.90 -16.60
N VAL A 209 5.65 3.48 -16.98
CA VAL A 209 5.22 3.60 -18.39
C VAL A 209 6.16 4.50 -19.20
N ILE A 210 6.51 5.68 -18.67
CA ILE A 210 7.45 6.61 -19.33
C ILE A 210 8.78 5.91 -19.62
N ASN A 211 9.36 5.21 -18.63
CA ASN A 211 10.63 4.50 -18.81
C ASN A 211 10.52 3.34 -19.81
N LYS A 212 9.34 2.71 -19.96
CA LYS A 212 9.12 1.67 -20.97
C LYS A 212 9.11 2.27 -22.37
N LEU A 213 8.35 3.36 -22.59
CA LEU A 213 8.34 4.11 -23.85
C LEU A 213 9.73 4.65 -24.21
N GLU A 214 10.48 5.07 -23.19
CA GLU A 214 11.82 5.62 -23.34
C GLU A 214 12.82 4.60 -23.92
N MET A 215 12.57 3.29 -23.79
CA MET A 215 13.45 2.25 -24.34
C MET A 215 13.58 2.30 -25.87
N GLU A 216 12.61 2.90 -26.55
CA GLU A 216 12.59 3.03 -28.01
C GLU A 216 13.18 4.36 -28.50
N LEU A 217 13.47 5.28 -27.59
CA LEU A 217 14.10 6.56 -27.89
C LEU A 217 15.63 6.43 -27.93
N SER A 218 16.29 7.34 -28.66
CA SER A 218 17.75 7.36 -28.79
C SER A 218 18.48 7.60 -27.46
N SER A 219 17.82 8.25 -26.50
CA SER A 219 18.37 8.54 -25.19
C SER A 219 17.33 8.30 -24.11
N ARG A 220 17.79 7.76 -22.98
CA ARG A 220 16.96 7.41 -21.83
C ARG A 220 17.14 8.40 -20.69
N VAL A 221 16.65 9.62 -20.88
CA VAL A 221 16.85 10.78 -20.01
C VAL A 221 16.30 10.59 -18.59
N PHE A 222 15.08 10.08 -18.42
CA PHE A 222 14.47 9.81 -17.13
C PHE A 222 15.11 8.62 -16.43
N SER A 223 15.48 7.58 -17.18
CA SER A 223 16.29 6.49 -16.64
C SER A 223 17.65 6.99 -16.15
N ALA A 224 18.30 7.88 -16.90
CA ALA A 224 19.58 8.50 -16.53
C ALA A 224 19.44 9.39 -15.28
N GLU A 225 18.38 10.19 -15.18
CA GLU A 225 18.05 10.97 -14.00
C GLU A 225 17.90 10.08 -12.75
N TRP A 226 17.13 8.99 -12.87
CA TRP A 226 16.95 8.04 -11.77
C TRP A 226 18.27 7.38 -11.33
N ILE A 227 19.15 7.08 -12.28
CA ILE A 227 20.50 6.55 -12.00
C ILE A 227 21.36 7.61 -11.30
N ALA A 228 21.34 8.86 -11.75
CA ALA A 228 22.08 9.97 -11.16
C ALA A 228 21.67 10.22 -9.69
N LEU A 229 20.36 10.11 -9.41
CA LEU A 229 19.76 10.14 -8.08
C LEU A 229 20.08 8.90 -7.21
N GLY A 230 20.83 7.93 -7.75
CA GLY A 230 21.29 6.75 -7.01
C GLY A 230 20.24 5.64 -6.89
N LYS A 231 19.28 5.57 -7.83
CA LYS A 231 18.24 4.54 -7.92
C LYS A 231 17.39 4.37 -6.65
N GLY A 232 17.33 5.39 -5.79
CA GLY A 232 16.67 5.32 -4.48
C GLY A 232 17.38 4.45 -3.42
N VAL A 233 18.53 3.84 -3.74
CA VAL A 233 19.32 3.05 -2.79
C VAL A 233 20.14 3.97 -1.89
N ARG A 234 20.57 5.11 -2.41
CA ARG A 234 21.40 6.10 -1.71
C ARG A 234 20.55 7.22 -1.14
N LYS A 235 20.10 7.09 0.11
CA LYS A 235 19.28 8.10 0.81
C LYS A 235 19.92 9.49 0.92
N GLU A 236 21.25 9.53 0.86
CA GLU A 236 22.05 10.78 0.82
C GLU A 236 21.95 11.51 -0.52
N LYS A 237 21.70 10.79 -1.63
CA LYS A 237 21.51 11.39 -2.95
C LYS A 237 20.07 11.79 -3.20
N TYR A 238 19.11 10.98 -2.74
CA TYR A 238 17.70 11.24 -3.00
C TYR A 238 16.83 10.73 -1.85
N ARG A 239 15.91 11.61 -1.42
CA ARG A 239 14.74 11.26 -0.63
C ARG A 239 13.51 11.65 -1.43
N SER A 240 12.51 10.78 -1.44
CA SER A 240 11.30 11.06 -2.21
C SER A 240 10.59 12.28 -1.65
N PHE A 241 10.17 13.20 -2.53
CA PHE A 241 9.32 14.33 -2.14
C PHE A 241 8.07 13.89 -1.38
N THR A 242 7.53 12.72 -1.71
CA THR A 242 6.41 12.08 -1.00
C THR A 242 6.72 11.79 0.47
N GLU A 243 7.93 11.35 0.80
CA GLU A 243 8.32 11.11 2.19
C GLU A 243 8.41 12.41 2.98
N THR A 244 9.01 13.44 2.38
CA THR A 244 9.17 14.74 3.05
C THR A 244 7.83 15.46 3.21
N GLU A 245 6.98 15.50 2.18
CA GLU A 245 5.70 16.20 2.26
C GLU A 245 4.71 15.54 3.22
N LYS A 246 4.79 14.21 3.44
CA LYS A 246 3.99 13.51 4.46
C LYS A 246 4.24 14.00 5.88
N ASN A 247 5.38 14.66 6.15
CA ASN A 247 5.67 15.21 7.46
C ASN A 247 4.79 16.42 7.79
N VAL A 248 4.35 17.19 6.78
CA VAL A 248 3.54 18.39 7.00
C VAL A 248 2.17 18.07 7.64
N PRO A 249 1.33 17.18 7.08
CA PRO A 249 0.08 16.80 7.74
C PRO A 249 0.32 16.13 9.10
N LEU A 250 1.45 15.43 9.29
CA LEU A 250 1.80 14.85 10.58
C LEU A 250 2.04 15.93 11.65
N LEU A 251 2.76 17.00 11.29
CA LEU A 251 2.99 18.14 12.19
C LEU A 251 1.68 18.84 12.57
N PHE A 252 0.79 19.10 11.61
CA PHE A 252 -0.54 19.66 11.89
C PHE A 252 -1.39 18.72 12.76
N MET A 253 -1.35 17.41 12.50
CA MET A 253 -2.05 16.43 13.31
C MET A 253 -1.56 16.42 14.76
N MET A 254 -0.24 16.48 14.99
CA MET A 254 0.33 16.58 16.33
C MET A 254 -0.08 17.88 17.03
N LEU A 255 -0.07 19.01 16.33
CA LEU A 255 -0.52 20.29 16.86
C LEU A 255 -1.99 20.23 17.30
N LEU A 256 -2.87 19.74 16.42
CA LEU A 256 -4.30 19.60 16.72
C LEU A 256 -4.55 18.62 17.88
N PHE A 257 -3.76 17.56 17.97
CA PHE A 257 -3.83 16.62 19.08
C PHE A 257 -3.45 17.27 20.41
N LEU A 258 -2.39 18.11 20.43
CA LEU A 258 -2.02 18.88 21.63
C LEU A 258 -3.11 19.88 22.03
N VAL A 259 -3.74 20.56 21.05
CA VAL A 259 -4.88 21.45 21.29
C VAL A 259 -6.06 20.68 21.88
N ALA A 260 -6.38 19.49 21.35
CA ALA A 260 -7.45 18.66 21.88
C ALA A 260 -7.18 18.22 23.34
N ILE A 261 -5.94 17.83 23.65
CA ILE A 261 -5.53 17.48 25.02
C ILE A 261 -5.70 18.68 25.95
N TYR A 262 -5.23 19.85 25.53
CA TYR A 262 -5.35 21.07 26.33
C TYR A 262 -6.82 21.38 26.67
N ILE A 263 -7.69 21.41 25.65
CA ILE A 263 -9.13 21.64 25.83
C ILE A 263 -9.76 20.61 26.77
N SER A 264 -9.39 19.33 26.61
CA SER A 264 -9.94 18.25 27.44
C SER A 264 -9.48 18.35 28.90
N LEU A 265 -8.21 18.71 29.13
CA LEU A 265 -7.65 18.89 30.47
C LEU A 265 -8.27 20.09 31.18
N ASP A 266 -8.41 21.22 30.48
CA ASP A 266 -9.03 22.44 31.01
C ASP A 266 -10.47 22.18 31.49
N TRP A 267 -11.25 21.46 30.67
CA TRP A 267 -12.62 21.09 31.02
C TRP A 267 -12.70 20.08 32.20
N LEU A 268 -11.78 19.12 32.27
CA LEU A 268 -11.75 18.11 33.34
C LEU A 268 -11.16 18.63 34.66
N TRP A 269 -10.36 19.70 34.62
CA TRP A 269 -9.60 20.20 35.76
C TRP A 269 -10.46 20.50 37.00
N PRO A 270 -11.62 21.19 36.89
CA PRO A 270 -12.47 21.46 38.06
C PRO A 270 -12.99 20.18 38.73
N SER A 271 -13.32 19.17 37.93
CA SER A 271 -13.79 17.85 38.41
C SER A 271 -12.68 17.05 39.08
N ILE A 272 -11.45 17.13 38.56
CA ILE A 272 -10.28 16.50 39.17
C ILE A 272 -9.98 17.16 40.53
N LEU A 273 -10.03 18.49 40.58
CA LEU A 273 -9.78 19.25 41.80
C LEU A 273 -10.82 18.92 42.90
N SER A 274 -12.10 18.82 42.54
CA SER A 274 -13.18 18.49 43.49
C SER A 274 -13.07 17.06 44.02
N LEU A 275 -12.69 16.09 43.19
CA LEU A 275 -12.41 14.72 43.65
C LEU A 275 -11.20 14.67 44.59
N TRP A 276 -10.14 15.43 44.27
CA TRP A 276 -8.92 15.46 45.09
C TRP A 276 -9.17 16.07 46.47
N THR A 277 -9.93 17.18 46.55
CA THR A 277 -10.32 17.78 47.84
C THR A 277 -11.21 16.86 48.67
N GLN A 278 -12.13 16.12 48.03
CA GLN A 278 -12.97 15.13 48.71
C GLN A 278 -12.15 13.98 49.30
N ILE A 279 -11.14 13.48 48.58
CA ILE A 279 -10.23 12.42 49.07
C ILE A 279 -9.39 12.90 50.26
N GLN A 280 -8.85 14.13 50.21
CA GLN A 280 -8.10 14.73 51.32
C GLN A 280 -8.96 14.95 52.57
N GLY A 281 -10.24 15.27 52.40
CA GLY A 281 -11.20 15.43 53.49
C GLY A 281 -11.58 14.13 54.20
N ILE A 282 -11.46 12.97 53.54
CA ILE A 282 -11.75 11.65 54.12
C ILE A 282 -10.59 11.12 54.98
N SER A 283 -9.35 11.57 54.74
CA SER A 283 -8.15 11.11 55.46
C SER A 283 -7.94 11.73 56.86
N HIS A 284 -8.79 12.65 57.29
CA HIS A 284 -8.75 13.23 58.64
C HIS A 284 -10.13 13.18 59.32
N PRO A 285 -10.50 12.07 59.98
CA PRO A 285 -11.55 12.12 60.99
C PRO A 285 -10.98 12.69 62.31
N PRO A 286 -11.79 13.42 63.09
CA PRO A 286 -11.42 13.92 64.42
C PRO A 286 -11.22 12.81 65.45
#